data_AF-A0A972U0I1-F1
#
_entry.id   AF-A0A972U0I1-F1
#
_cell.length_a   1.000
_cell.length_b   1.000
_cell.length_c   1.000
_cell.angle_alpha   90.00
_cell.angle_beta   90.00
_cell.angle_gamma   90.00
#
_symmetry.space_group_name_H-M   'P 1'
#
loop_
_entity.id
_entity.type
_entity.pdbx_description
1 polymer ?
#
loop_
_entity_poly.entity_id
_entity_poly.type
_entity_poly.pdbx_seq_one_letter_code
_entity_poly.pdbx_strand_id
1 'polypeptide(L)' 'MGSFRGWEWILLLLLIAIVAVVIFVIVAIVKAASVKSKPPLSANPPGWLPDPTDPDLLRYWDGTQWTGTARKGGAPT' A
#
# COMPACT_ATOMS: atom_id res chain seq x y z
N MET A 1 -30.78 -8.88 -39.67
CA MET A 1 -29.61 -9.26 -38.85
C MET A 1 -28.44 -8.42 -39.32
N GLY A 2 -27.98 -7.48 -38.50
CA GLY A 2 -27.01 -6.44 -38.88
C GLY A 2 -25.68 -7.05 -39.32
N SER A 3 -25.19 -6.61 -40.48
CA SER A 3 -23.92 -7.02 -41.04
C SER A 3 -22.76 -6.46 -40.21
N PHE A 4 -22.22 -7.26 -39.29
CA PHE A 4 -20.95 -6.99 -38.61
C PHE A 4 -19.79 -7.09 -39.63
N ARG A 5 -19.64 -6.05 -40.46
CA ARG A 5 -18.52 -5.84 -41.39
C ARG A 5 -17.26 -5.74 -40.55
N GLY A 6 -16.23 -6.55 -40.82
CA GLY A 6 -15.08 -6.82 -39.93
C GLY A 6 -14.30 -5.63 -39.34
N TRP A 7 -14.62 -4.41 -39.73
CA TRP A 7 -14.22 -3.17 -39.07
C TRP A 7 -14.66 -3.08 -37.60
N GLU A 8 -15.82 -3.61 -37.24
CA GLU A 8 -16.26 -3.62 -35.83
C GLU A 8 -15.38 -4.51 -34.95
N TRP A 9 -14.86 -5.61 -35.50
CA TRP A 9 -13.87 -6.44 -34.80
C TRP A 9 -12.57 -5.68 -34.58
N ILE A 10 -12.16 -4.83 -35.52
CA ILE A 10 -11.00 -3.96 -35.36
C ILE A 10 -11.24 -2.94 -34.23
N LEU A 11 -12.41 -2.31 -34.21
CA LEU A 11 -12.77 -1.37 -33.12
C LEU A 11 -12.86 -2.06 -31.76
N LEU A 12 -13.40 -3.28 -31.70
CA LEU A 12 -13.50 -4.08 -30.48
C LEU A 12 -12.11 -4.49 -29.98
N LEU A 13 -11.24 -4.97 -30.86
CA LEU A 13 -9.85 -5.30 -30.50
C LEU A 13 -9.07 -4.07 -30.05
N LEU A 14 -9.26 -2.92 -30.71
CA LEU A 14 -8.64 -1.66 -30.32
C LEU A 14 -9.13 -1.21 -28.93
N LEU A 15 -10.44 -1.30 -28.66
CA LEU A 15 -11.02 -0.99 -27.36
C LEU A 15 -10.46 -1.90 -26.26
N ILE A 16 -10.40 -3.22 -26.49
CA ILE A 16 -9.83 -4.18 -25.54
C ILE A 16 -8.35 -3.88 -25.28
N ALA A 17 -7.58 -3.57 -26.32
CA ALA A 17 -6.17 -3.22 -26.18
C ALA A 17 -5.99 -1.95 -25.33
N ILE A 18 -6.79 -0.90 -25.57
CA ILE A 18 -6.77 0.33 -24.76
C ILE A 18 -7.11 0.02 -23.30
N VAL A 19 -8.17 -0.75 -23.05
CA VAL A 19 -8.58 -1.14 -21.68
C VAL A 19 -7.47 -1.95 -21.00
N ALA A 20 -6.85 -2.89 -21.71
CA ALA A 20 -5.75 -3.69 -21.19
C ALA A 20 -4.53 -2.81 -20.83
N VAL A 21 -4.17 -1.85 -21.68
CA VAL A 21 -3.09 -0.89 -21.41
C VAL A 21 -3.42 -0.02 -20.21
N VAL A 22 -4.65 0.49 -20.12
CA VAL A 22 -5.09 1.31 -18.97
C VAL A 22 -5.04 0.50 -17.67
N ILE A 23 -5.57 -0.72 -17.67
CA ILE A 23 -5.50 -1.61 -16.50
C ILE A 23 -4.04 -1.90 -16.14
N PHE A 24 -3.19 -2.21 -17.12
CA PHE A 24 -1.77 -2.45 -16.90
C PHE A 24 -1.07 -1.24 -16.27
N VAL A 25 -1.32 -0.03 -16.78
CA VAL A 25 -0.77 1.23 -16.25
C VAL A 25 -1.25 1.47 -14.82
N ILE A 26 -2.55 1.29 -14.55
CA ILE A 26 -3.11 1.43 -13.20
C ILE A 26 -2.42 0.45 -12.24
N VAL A 27 -2.29 -0.81 -12.63
CA VAL A 27 -1.61 -1.84 -11.81
C VAL A 27 -0.14 -1.51 -11.61
N ALA A 28 0.56 -1.01 -12.64
CA ALA A 28 1.94 -0.59 -12.55
C ALA A 28 2.11 0.60 -11.59
N ILE A 29 1.20 1.59 -11.64
CA ILE A 29 1.20 2.73 -10.71
C ILE A 29 0.97 2.27 -9.27
N VAL A 30 -0.02 1.41 -9.03
CA VAL A 30 -0.31 0.89 -7.67
C VAL A 30 0.86 0.07 -7.12
N LYS A 31 1.45 -0.82 -7.94
CA LYS A 31 2.62 -1.60 -7.54
C LYS A 31 3.86 -0.72 -7.30
N ALA A 32 4.08 0.30 -8.12
CA ALA A 32 5.20 1.23 -7.95
C ALA A 32 5.05 2.12 -6.71
N ALA A 33 3.82 2.50 -6.35
CA ALA A 33 3.54 3.30 -5.16
C ALA A 33 3.82 2.54 -3.84
N SER A 34 3.81 1.21 -3.85
CA SER A 34 4.18 0.39 -2.68
C SER A 34 5.69 0.26 -2.44
N VAL A 35 6.55 0.67 -3.38
CA VAL A 35 8.01 0.48 -3.25
C VAL A 35 8.67 1.51 -2.32
N LYS A 36 7.94 2.57 -1.91
CA LYS A 36 8.50 3.68 -1.14
C LYS A 36 7.81 4.00 0.19
N SER A 37 7.06 3.04 0.71
CA SER A 37 6.49 3.12 2.06
C SER A 37 7.18 2.13 3.02
N LYS A 38 8.51 2.00 2.92
CA LYS A 38 9.29 1.72 4.13
C LYS A 38 9.48 3.10 4.78
N PRO A 39 8.85 3.38 5.95
CA PRO A 39 9.29 4.49 6.77
C PRO A 39 10.82 4.38 6.93
N PRO A 40 11.57 5.49 6.97
CA PRO A 40 12.99 5.42 7.27
C PRO A 40 13.13 4.60 8.54
N LEU A 41 13.92 3.53 8.46
CA LEU A 41 14.23 2.65 9.57
C LEU A 41 14.75 3.52 10.71
N SER A 42 13.88 3.90 11.64
CA SER A 42 14.24 3.90 13.03
C SER A 42 14.80 2.51 13.27
N ALA A 43 16.14 2.40 13.23
CA ALA A 43 16.91 1.22 13.57
C ALA A 43 16.80 0.92 15.07
N ASN A 44 15.60 1.14 15.63
CA ASN A 44 15.28 0.81 16.97
C ASN A 44 15.18 -0.71 17.02
N PRO A 45 15.95 -1.37 17.90
CA PRO A 45 15.81 -2.78 18.11
C PRO A 45 14.38 -3.11 18.55
N PRO A 46 13.93 -4.36 18.37
CA PRO A 46 12.61 -4.78 18.84
C PRO A 46 12.43 -4.45 20.33
N GLY A 47 11.34 -3.80 20.69
CA GLY A 47 11.15 -3.31 22.05
C GLY A 47 9.95 -2.38 22.23
N TRP A 48 9.73 -1.96 23.47
CA TRP A 48 8.69 -1.00 23.84
C TRP A 48 9.20 0.43 23.65
N LEU A 49 8.61 1.16 22.70
CA LEU A 49 8.95 2.54 22.41
C LEU A 49 7.73 3.45 22.67
N PRO A 50 7.94 4.76 22.92
CA PRO A 50 6.84 5.73 23.00
C PRO A 50 6.04 5.78 21.69
N ASP A 51 4.71 5.74 21.78
CA ASP A 51 3.85 5.90 20.61
C ASP A 51 3.93 7.36 20.10
N PRO A 52 4.11 7.59 18.79
CA PRO A 52 4.22 8.95 18.23
C PRO A 52 2.90 9.73 18.29
N THR A 53 1.77 9.05 18.49
CA THR A 53 0.43 9.64 18.61
C THR A 53 0.09 9.95 20.06
N ASP A 54 0.60 9.15 21.00
CA ASP A 54 0.36 9.30 22.43
C ASP A 54 1.63 8.97 23.22
N PRO A 55 2.36 9.99 23.72
CA PRO A 55 3.63 9.77 24.42
C PRO A 55 3.46 9.10 25.80
N ASP A 56 2.24 8.98 26.33
CA ASP A 56 1.95 8.26 27.58
C ASP A 56 1.84 6.74 27.34
N LEU A 57 1.71 6.32 26.08
CA LEU A 57 1.65 4.93 25.68
C LEU A 57 3.00 4.44 25.17
N LEU A 58 3.36 3.23 25.58
CA LEU A 58 4.42 2.44 24.97
C LEU A 58 3.80 1.46 24.00
N ARG A 59 4.19 1.51 22.74
CA ARG A 59 3.80 0.55 21.71
C ARG A 59 4.98 -0.38 21.39
N TYR A 60 4.70 -1.64 21.11
CA TYR A 60 5.77 -2.58 20.79
C TYR A 60 6.18 -2.43 19.32
N TRP A 61 7.48 -2.21 19.09
CA TRP A 61 8.12 -2.17 17.79
C TRP A 61 8.81 -3.51 17.53
N ASP A 62 8.52 -4.14 16.40
CA ASP A 62 9.12 -5.44 16.03
C ASP A 62 10.40 -5.31 15.18
N GLY A 63 10.92 -4.09 15.01
CA GLY A 63 12.06 -3.80 14.12
C GLY A 63 11.67 -3.42 12.70
N THR A 64 10.45 -3.79 12.27
CA THR A 64 9.93 -3.45 10.93
C THR A 64 8.64 -2.63 10.97
N GLN A 65 7.77 -2.91 11.96
CA GLN A 65 6.48 -2.24 12.11
C GLN A 65 6.06 -2.19 13.59
N TRP A 66 5.17 -1.24 13.89
CA TRP A 66 4.51 -1.17 15.18
C TRP A 66 3.45 -2.27 15.28
N THR A 67 3.51 -3.10 16.32
CA THR A 67 2.48 -4.11 16.56
C THR A 67 1.23 -3.47 17.17
N GLY A 68 0.10 -4.17 17.16
CA GLY A 68 -1.13 -3.68 17.80
C GLY A 68 -1.07 -3.64 19.34
N THR A 69 0.06 -4.02 19.94
CA THR A 69 0.21 -4.12 21.38
C THR A 69 0.73 -2.80 21.95
N ALA A 70 -0.10 -2.13 22.75
CA ALA A 70 0.26 -0.94 23.51
C ALA A 70 0.06 -1.18 25.01
N ARG A 71 0.91 -0.57 25.84
CA ARG A 71 0.81 -0.57 27.30
C ARG A 71 0.98 0.87 27.80
N LYS A 72 0.37 1.19 28.94
CA LYS A 72 0.64 2.48 29.60
C LYS A 72 2.10 2.54 30.01
N GLY A 73 2.80 3.60 29.62
CA GLY A 73 4.09 3.94 30.18
C GLY A 73 3.86 4.25 31.66
N GLY A 74 4.50 3.50 32.55
CA GLY A 74 4.34 3.77 33.98
C GLY A 74 4.92 5.14 34.30
N ALA A 75 4.07 6.13 34.52
CA ALA A 75 4.45 7.30 35.29
C ALA A 75 4.75 6.82 36.71
N PRO A 76 5.97 7.06 37.26
CA PRO A 76 6.24 6.75 38.65
C PRO A 76 5.38 7.68 39.53
N THR A 77 4.49 7.10 40.32
CA THR A 77 3.88 7.74 41.51
C THR A 77 4.21 6.92 42.73
#